data_AF-A0A842NJ70-F1
#
_entry.id   AF-A0A842NJ70-F1
#
_cell.length_a   1.000
_cell.length_b   1.000
_cell.length_c   1.000
_cell.angle_alpha   90.00
_cell.angle_beta   90.00
_cell.angle_gamma   90.00
#
_symmetry.space_group_name_H-M   'P 1'
#
loop_
_entity.id
_entity.type
_entity.pdbx_description
1 polymer ?
#
loop_
_entity_poly.entity_id
_entity_poly.type
_entity_poly.pdbx_seq_one_letter_code
_entity_poly.pdbx_strand_id
1 'polypeptide(L)' 'MTCTHIFKGEGDHMKCSKCGYVREFQKISIKPKILVIGLIISVMVVGAVFIIGMFS' A
#
# COMPACT_ATOMS: atom_id res chain seq x y z
N MET A 1 -15.80 20.43 11.22
CA MET A 1 -14.84 20.88 10.19
C MET A 1 -14.87 19.91 9.01
N THR A 2 -15.90 20.00 8.17
CA THR A 2 -16.09 19.12 7.01
C THR A 2 -16.44 20.00 5.81
N CYS A 3 -15.47 20.27 4.94
CA CYS A 3 -15.71 20.99 3.69
C CYS A 3 -16.25 19.95 2.68
N THR A 4 -17.51 20.11 2.25
CA THR A 4 -18.25 19.21 1.31
C THR A 4 -18.04 19.56 -0.17
N HIS A 5 -17.11 20.48 -0.44
CA HIS A 5 -16.86 21.01 -1.77
C HIS A 5 -15.98 20.06 -2.61
N ILE A 6 -15.98 20.30 -3.93
CA ILE A 6 -15.18 19.53 -4.89
C ILE A 6 -13.69 19.75 -4.60
N PHE A 7 -12.98 18.68 -4.26
CA PHE A 7 -11.54 18.66 -4.07
C PHE A 7 -10.85 18.41 -5.42
N LYS A 8 -9.89 19.26 -5.77
CA LYS A 8 -9.06 19.09 -6.97
C LYS A 8 -7.72 18.49 -6.53
N GLY A 9 -7.28 17.43 -7.20
CA GLY A 9 -6.01 16.79 -6.90
C GLY A 9 -4.83 17.65 -7.37
N GLU A 10 -3.93 18.00 -6.47
CA GLU A 10 -2.64 18.61 -6.74
C GLU A 10 -1.55 17.67 -6.20
N GLY A 11 -0.95 16.84 -7.06
CA GLY A 11 0.11 15.91 -6.66
C GLY A 11 -0.32 14.89 -5.60
N ASP A 12 0.29 14.95 -4.41
CA ASP A 12 0.03 14.06 -3.27
C ASP A 12 -1.00 14.60 -2.27
N HIS A 13 -1.61 15.75 -2.56
CA HIS A 13 -2.64 16.35 -1.74
C HIS A 13 -3.89 16.75 -2.54
N MET A 14 -5.03 16.68 -1.88
CA MET A 14 -6.31 17.17 -2.36
C MET A 14 -6.57 18.54 -1.75
N LYS A 15 -6.55 19.59 -2.55
CA LYS A 15 -6.93 20.92 -2.08
C LYS A 15 -8.35 21.23 -2.50
N CYS A 16 -9.16 21.70 -1.56
CA CYS A 16 -10.46 22.26 -1.91
C CYS A 16 -10.24 23.61 -2.58
N SER A 17 -10.69 23.75 -3.83
CA SER A 17 -10.54 24.99 -4.61
C SER A 17 -11.28 26.19 -4.01
N LYS A 18 -12.28 25.96 -3.14
CA LYS A 18 -13.10 27.01 -2.53
C LYS A 18 -12.72 27.33 -1.08
N CYS A 19 -12.33 26.30 -0.31
CA CYS A 19 -12.00 26.43 1.11
C CYS A 19 -10.50 26.62 1.36
N GLY A 20 -9.63 26.28 0.39
CA GLY A 20 -8.18 26.17 0.61
C GLY A 20 -7.76 24.98 1.49
N TYR A 21 -8.72 24.21 2.04
CA TYR A 21 -8.48 23.07 2.90
C TYR A 21 -7.74 21.96 2.17
N VAL A 22 -6.59 21.55 2.71
CA VAL A 22 -5.72 20.51 2.17
C VAL A 22 -6.02 19.19 2.89
N ARG A 23 -6.46 18.19 2.15
CA ARG A 23 -6.52 16.79 2.58
C ARG A 23 -5.30 16.09 2.01
N GLU A 24 -4.42 15.60 2.87
CA GLU A 24 -3.39 14.68 2.43
C GLU A 24 -4.06 13.38 1.97
N PHE A 25 -3.79 12.98 0.73
CA PHE A 25 -4.12 11.62 0.34
C PHE A 25 -3.18 10.72 1.12
N GLN A 26 -3.70 9.99 2.10
CA GLN A 26 -3.03 8.77 2.53
C GLN A 26 -3.11 7.78 1.37
N LYS A 27 -2.22 7.94 0.38
CA LYS A 27 -1.82 6.83 -0.49
C LYS A 27 -1.21 5.81 0.46
N ILE A 28 -2.04 4.91 0.97
CA ILE A 28 -1.57 3.70 1.63
C ILE A 28 -0.62 3.07 0.62
N SER A 29 0.68 3.09 0.91
CA SER A 29 1.68 2.58 -0.01
C SER A 29 1.48 1.07 -0.07
N ILE A 30 0.73 0.60 -1.08
CA ILE A 30 0.46 -0.83 -1.33
C ILE A 30 1.71 -1.51 -1.92
N LYS A 31 2.57 -0.72 -2.58
CA LYS A 31 3.83 -1.16 -3.19
C LYS A 31 4.76 -1.93 -2.21
N PRO A 32 5.08 -1.40 -1.01
CA PRO A 32 5.90 -2.14 -0.05
C PRO A 32 5.20 -3.38 0.50
N LYS A 33 3.87 -3.36 0.67
CA LYS A 33 3.11 -4.50 1.22
C LYS A 33 3.14 -5.70 0.28
N ILE A 34 3.00 -5.47 -1.03
CA ILE A 34 3.03 -6.56 -2.03
C ILE A 34 4.40 -7.25 -2.08
N LEU A 35 5.48 -6.48 -1.95
CA LEU A 35 6.85 -6.98 -2.02
C LEU A 35 7.17 -7.86 -0.81
N VAL A 36 6.72 -7.46 0.39
CA VAL A 36 6.88 -8.24 1.62
C VAL A 36 6.11 -9.56 1.55
N ILE A 37 4.87 -9.54 1.06
CA ILE A 37 4.05 -10.76 0.91
C ILE A 37 4.71 -11.75 -0.05
N GLY A 38 5.19 -11.28 -1.20
CA GLY A 38 5.89 -12.13 -2.18
C GLY A 38 7.15 -12.77 -1.60
N LEU A 39 7.92 -12.01 -0.81
CA LEU A 39 9.13 -12.52 -0.17
C LEU A 39 8.83 -13.62 0.85
N ILE A 40 7.80 -13.44 1.69
CA ILE A 40 7.40 -14.47 2.68
C ILE A 40 6.98 -15.78 1.98
N ILE A 41 6.15 -15.69 0.93
CA ILE A 41 5.70 -16.86 0.18
C ILE A 41 6.91 -17.59 -0.42
N SER A 42 7.88 -16.87 -0.99
CA SER A 42 9.07 -17.47 -1.58
C SER A 42 9.89 -18.28 -0.56
N VAL A 43 10.08 -17.75 0.65
CA VAL A 43 10.81 -18.43 1.73
C VAL A 43 10.07 -19.68 2.19
N MET A 44 8.74 -19.60 2.33
CA MET A 44 7.91 -20.74 2.75
C MET A 44 7.98 -21.90 1.75
N VAL A 45 7.93 -21.61 0.44
CA VAL A 45 8.01 -22.64 -0.61
C VAL A 45 9.37 -23.33 -0.58
N VAL A 46 10.47 -22.58 -0.50
CA VAL A 46 11.82 -23.16 -0.41
C VAL A 46 11.97 -24.03 0.83
N GLY A 47 11.47 -23.57 1.98
CA GLY A 47 11.48 -24.34 3.22
C GLY A 47 10.70 -25.65 3.10
N ALA A 48 9.49 -25.61 2.52
CA ALA A 48 8.66 -26.81 2.33
C ALA A 48 9.33 -27.83 1.40
N VAL A 49 9.89 -27.39 0.28
CA VAL A 49 10.61 -28.28 -0.66
C VAL A 49 11.84 -28.89 0.00
N PHE A 50 12.59 -28.12 0.77
CA PHE A 50 13.77 -28.61 1.49
C PHE A 50 13.40 -29.68 2.52
N ILE A 51 12.35 -29.44 3.32
CA ILE A 51 11.86 -30.42 4.30
C ILE A 51 11.36 -31.68 3.59
N ILE A 52 10.52 -31.57 2.56
CA ILE A 52 10.02 -32.74 1.82
C ILE A 52 11.18 -33.52 1.20
N GLY A 53 12.15 -32.83 0.60
CA GLY A 53 13.33 -33.45 -0.01
C GLY A 53 14.30 -34.09 0.99
N MET A 54 14.34 -33.63 2.24
CA MET A 54 15.14 -34.27 3.29
C MET A 54 14.49 -35.54 3.86
N PHE A 55 13.16 -35.64 3.81
CA PHE A 55 12.41 -36.77 4.35
C PHE A 55 11.92 -37.76 3.26
N SER A 56 12.27 -37.53 1.99
CA SER A 56 12.03 -38.42 0.85
C SER A 56 13.28 -39.17 0.44
#